data_AF-A0A969XCP4-F1
#
_entry.id   AF-A0A969XCP4-F1
#
_cell.length_a   1.000
_cell.length_b   1.000
_cell.length_c   1.000
_cell.angle_alpha   90.00
_cell.angle_beta   90.00
_cell.angle_gamma   90.00
#
_symmetry.space_group_name_H-M   'P 1'
#
loop_
_entity.id
_entity.type
_entity.pdbx_description
1 polymer ?
#
loop_
_entity_poly.entity_id
_entity_poly.type
_entity_poly.pdbx_seq_one_letter_code
_entity_poly.pdbx_strand_id
1 'polypeptide(L)'
;MPLDYETLELLRRNHPAWRLLNAQHAPLIASFLHRVFIAPNVRQMAQADLVELLEDTLFNLREQRGLEVYKGTAQSYLNEWAENDKGWLRKFYLEGTDEPYFDLTPATEKSLTWLDSLTERAFVGTESRLLTIFELLRQMSEGRETDPQVRIDELQKRRNNIDAEIDRIFAGDIPLLDDTELKDRFQQFLQLAKELLMDFREVEQNFRLLDRRVRERIALREGTKGALLEEIMNERDAITDSDQGRSFRAFWDFLMSQSRQEEFGRQIEQVLALEPVQEMQQGRRLHRVHYDWLEAGEHTQKMVAKLSE
;
A
#
# COMPACT_ATOMS: atom_id res chain seq x y z
N MET A 1 -1.94 -2.74 19.69
CA MET A 1 -3.00 -2.03 20.44
C MET A 1 -4.35 -2.39 19.84
N PRO A 2 -5.37 -2.71 20.65
CA PRO A 2 -6.74 -2.84 20.15
C PRO A 2 -7.24 -1.48 19.64
N LEU A 3 -8.01 -1.47 18.55
CA LEU A 3 -8.66 -0.28 18.00
C LEU A 3 -10.05 -0.11 18.63
N ASP A 4 -10.11 0.03 19.95
CA ASP A 4 -11.36 0.32 20.66
C ASP A 4 -11.68 1.83 20.65
N TYR A 5 -12.91 2.18 21.04
CA TYR A 5 -13.41 3.55 20.99
C TYR A 5 -12.51 4.52 21.77
N GLU A 6 -12.10 4.16 22.99
CA GLU A 6 -11.27 5.01 23.85
C GLU A 6 -9.88 5.23 23.24
N THR A 7 -9.27 4.19 22.69
CA THR A 7 -7.99 4.28 22.00
C THR A 7 -8.10 5.18 20.76
N LEU A 8 -9.18 5.05 19.98
CA LEU A 8 -9.41 5.87 18.80
C LEU A 8 -9.70 7.34 19.16
N GLU A 9 -10.44 7.61 20.24
CA GLU A 9 -10.67 8.99 20.70
C GLU A 9 -9.38 9.64 21.20
N LEU A 10 -8.53 8.89 21.89
CA LEU A 10 -7.19 9.35 22.29
C LEU A 10 -6.32 9.65 21.07
N LEU A 11 -6.28 8.75 20.07
CA LEU A 11 -5.53 8.95 18.83
C LEU A 11 -6.05 10.15 18.04
N ARG A 12 -7.37 10.33 17.94
CA ARG A 12 -7.99 11.46 17.26
C ARG A 12 -7.58 12.79 17.88
N ARG A 13 -7.46 12.84 19.22
CA ARG A 13 -7.06 14.04 19.97
C ARG A 13 -5.57 14.33 19.93
N ASN A 14 -4.73 13.29 19.96
CA ASN A 14 -3.30 13.45 20.25
C ASN A 14 -2.38 13.07 19.08
N HIS A 15 -2.80 12.22 18.16
CA HIS A 15 -1.94 11.76 17.07
C HIS A 15 -1.81 12.86 15.99
N PRO A 16 -0.59 13.36 15.68
CA PRO A 16 -0.39 14.48 14.75
C PRO A 16 -1.02 14.25 13.37
N ALA A 17 -0.92 13.04 12.83
CA ALA A 17 -1.53 12.65 11.56
C ALA A 17 -3.05 12.88 11.55
N TRP A 18 -3.78 12.45 12.60
CA TRP A 18 -5.23 12.61 12.66
C TRP A 18 -5.61 14.06 12.92
N ARG A 19 -4.83 14.77 13.72
CA ARG A 19 -5.00 16.21 13.93
C ARG A 19 -4.82 17.01 12.64
N LEU A 20 -3.87 16.64 11.78
CA LEU A 20 -3.67 17.24 10.47
C LEU A 20 -4.93 17.07 9.61
N LEU A 21 -5.46 15.85 9.54
CA LEU A 21 -6.66 15.54 8.76
C LEU A 21 -7.91 16.26 9.28
N ASN A 22 -7.99 16.55 10.58
CA ASN A 22 -9.07 17.33 11.17
C ASN A 22 -8.83 18.85 11.15
N ALA A 23 -7.68 19.32 10.67
CA ALA A 23 -7.34 20.73 10.69
C ALA A 23 -8.25 21.55 9.77
N GLN A 24 -8.66 22.74 10.20
CA GLN A 24 -9.49 23.65 9.40
C GLN A 24 -8.89 23.95 8.02
N HIS A 25 -7.56 23.99 7.94
CA HIS A 25 -6.81 24.28 6.71
C HIS A 25 -6.08 23.04 6.17
N ALA A 26 -6.57 21.82 6.47
CA ALA A 26 -5.95 20.57 6.03
C ALA A 26 -5.61 20.54 4.53
N PRO A 27 -6.48 21.02 3.59
CA PRO A 27 -6.13 21.03 2.18
C PRO A 27 -4.91 21.91 1.83
N LEU A 28 -4.79 23.09 2.47
CA LEU A 28 -3.62 23.96 2.29
C LEU A 28 -2.37 23.28 2.82
N ILE A 29 -2.43 22.78 4.06
CA ILE A 29 -1.29 22.15 4.73
C ILE A 29 -0.82 20.94 3.92
N ALA A 30 -1.74 20.03 3.58
CA ALA A 30 -1.40 18.80 2.89
C ALA A 30 -0.86 19.04 1.48
N SER A 31 -1.54 19.88 0.69
CA SER A 31 -1.11 20.17 -0.69
C SER A 31 0.24 20.88 -0.73
N PHE A 32 0.47 21.83 0.17
CA PHE A 32 1.74 22.55 0.26
C PHE A 32 2.88 21.62 0.70
N LEU A 33 2.72 20.90 1.81
CA LEU A 33 3.76 20.01 2.33
C LEU A 33 4.09 18.87 1.37
N HIS A 34 3.07 18.30 0.71
CA HIS A 34 3.29 17.29 -0.32
C HIS A 34 4.10 17.85 -1.51
N ARG A 35 3.75 19.04 -2.01
CA ARG A 35 4.44 19.68 -3.14
C ARG A 35 5.89 20.04 -2.82
N VAL A 36 6.19 20.42 -1.58
CA VAL A 36 7.51 20.92 -1.18
C VAL A 36 8.45 19.81 -0.72
N PHE A 37 7.96 18.81 0.01
CA PHE A 37 8.80 17.77 0.60
C PHE A 37 8.65 16.41 -0.10
N ILE A 38 7.41 15.94 -0.34
CA ILE A 38 7.15 14.57 -0.83
C ILE A 38 7.42 14.44 -2.33
N ALA A 39 6.75 15.27 -3.15
CA ALA A 39 6.86 15.19 -4.60
C ALA A 39 8.30 15.37 -5.14
N PRO A 40 9.10 16.35 -4.66
CA PRO A 40 10.50 16.50 -5.05
C PRO A 40 11.48 15.67 -4.19
N ASN A 41 10.98 14.91 -3.19
CA ASN A 41 11.79 14.15 -2.24
C ASN A 41 12.86 14.99 -1.51
N VAL A 42 12.45 16.16 -1.00
CA VAL A 42 13.31 17.04 -0.20
C VAL A 42 13.14 16.69 1.26
N ARG A 43 14.24 16.38 1.95
CA ARG A 43 14.20 15.97 3.36
C ARG A 43 14.16 17.13 4.34
N GLN A 44 14.87 18.22 4.05
CA GLN A 44 14.89 19.38 4.94
C GLN A 44 15.01 20.67 4.11
N MET A 45 14.43 21.75 4.62
CA MET A 45 14.42 23.04 3.94
C MET A 45 14.71 24.18 4.92
N ALA A 46 15.48 25.17 4.47
CA ALA A 46 15.74 26.38 5.24
C ALA A 46 14.46 27.19 5.44
N GLN A 47 14.33 27.89 6.57
CA GLN A 47 13.13 28.65 6.88
C GLN A 47 12.85 29.72 5.84
N ALA A 48 13.88 30.42 5.34
CA ALA A 48 13.69 31.49 4.37
C ALA A 48 13.02 30.98 3.09
N ASP A 49 13.56 29.90 2.51
CA ASP A 49 13.02 29.25 1.30
C ASP A 49 11.60 28.73 1.53
N LEU A 50 11.35 28.10 2.69
CA LEU A 50 10.04 27.53 2.99
C LEU A 50 8.96 28.61 3.19
N VAL A 51 9.34 29.74 3.81
CA VAL A 51 8.47 30.91 3.97
C VAL A 51 8.12 31.51 2.61
N GLU A 52 9.09 31.66 1.72
CA GLU A 52 8.86 32.19 0.36
C GLU A 52 7.88 31.32 -0.43
N LEU A 53 8.12 30.00 -0.47
CA LEU A 53 7.25 29.05 -1.16
C LEU A 53 5.81 29.05 -0.62
N LEU A 54 5.66 29.22 0.70
CA LEU A 54 4.34 29.27 1.33
C LEU A 54 3.66 30.61 1.05
N GLU A 55 4.37 31.74 1.07
CA GLU A 55 3.75 33.02 0.72
C GLU A 55 3.24 33.03 -0.72
N ASP A 56 4.00 32.48 -1.67
CA ASP A 56 3.52 32.33 -3.05
C ASP A 56 2.25 31.48 -3.13
N THR A 57 2.18 30.41 -2.32
CA THR A 57 0.99 29.54 -2.26
C THR A 57 -0.21 30.31 -1.69
N LEU A 58 0.00 31.05 -0.60
CA LEU A 58 -1.03 31.85 0.05
C LEU A 58 -1.52 32.99 -0.86
N PHE A 59 -0.62 33.66 -1.57
CA PHE A 59 -0.94 34.69 -2.54
C PHE A 59 -1.88 34.17 -3.62
N ASN A 60 -1.51 33.07 -4.28
CA ASN A 60 -2.33 32.44 -5.32
C ASN A 60 -3.71 32.00 -4.80
N LEU A 61 -3.78 31.44 -3.59
CA LEU A 61 -5.05 31.02 -2.99
C LEU A 61 -5.95 32.20 -2.62
N ARG A 62 -5.37 33.29 -2.12
CA ARG A 62 -6.11 34.53 -1.81
C ARG A 62 -6.63 35.19 -3.08
N GLU A 63 -5.89 35.14 -4.19
CA GLU A 63 -6.35 35.63 -5.49
C GLU A 63 -7.57 34.84 -6.00
N GLN A 64 -7.54 33.51 -5.87
CA GLN A 64 -8.61 32.64 -6.37
C GLN A 64 -9.84 32.55 -5.46
N ARG A 65 -9.67 32.62 -4.13
CA ARG A 65 -10.73 32.37 -3.14
C ARG A 65 -11.12 33.59 -2.32
N GLY A 66 -10.47 34.73 -2.56
CA GLY A 66 -10.71 35.99 -1.87
C GLY A 66 -9.70 36.26 -0.74
N LEU A 67 -9.44 37.55 -0.52
CA LEU A 67 -8.43 38.05 0.44
C LEU A 67 -8.74 37.72 1.90
N GLU A 68 -9.97 37.31 2.22
CA GLU A 68 -10.39 36.97 3.57
C GLU A 68 -9.94 35.57 4.02
N VAL A 69 -9.43 34.75 3.11
CA VAL A 69 -8.97 33.38 3.39
C VAL A 69 -7.47 33.38 3.73
N TYR A 70 -7.08 32.58 4.72
CA TYR A 70 -5.69 32.40 5.17
C TYR A 70 -4.98 33.71 5.56
N LYS A 71 -5.52 34.46 6.53
CA LYS A 71 -5.03 35.80 6.91
C LYS A 71 -3.65 35.84 7.60
N GLY A 72 -3.11 34.70 8.03
CA GLY A 72 -1.81 34.63 8.68
C GLY A 72 -0.65 34.81 7.70
N THR A 73 0.54 35.16 8.21
CA THR A 73 1.76 35.11 7.41
C THR A 73 2.25 33.67 7.28
N ALA A 74 2.97 33.35 6.20
CA ALA A 74 3.60 32.05 6.00
C ALA A 74 4.46 31.65 7.20
N GLN A 75 5.28 32.58 7.71
CA GLN A 75 6.12 32.32 8.88
C GLN A 75 5.28 31.98 10.12
N SER A 76 4.14 32.64 10.34
CA SER A 76 3.23 32.31 11.43
C SER A 76 2.65 30.91 11.27
N TYR A 77 2.23 30.54 10.07
CA TYR A 77 1.69 29.20 9.80
C TYR A 77 2.76 28.11 9.98
N LEU A 78 3.97 28.30 9.46
CA LEU A 78 5.05 27.31 9.61
C LEU A 78 5.46 27.12 11.06
N ASN A 79 5.50 28.20 11.84
CA ASN A 79 5.74 28.10 13.28
C ASN A 79 4.61 27.35 13.97
N GLU A 80 3.33 27.66 13.68
CA GLU A 80 2.17 26.93 14.22
C GLU A 80 2.25 25.43 13.88
N TRP A 81 2.59 25.08 12.63
CA TRP A 81 2.68 23.69 12.20
C TRP A 81 3.82 22.93 12.88
N ALA A 82 4.84 23.65 13.37
CA ALA A 82 5.96 23.10 14.14
C ALA A 82 5.75 23.11 15.66
N GLU A 83 4.67 23.72 16.16
CA GLU A 83 4.35 23.68 17.59
C GLU A 83 4.09 22.25 18.05
N ASN A 84 4.42 21.95 19.32
CA ASN A 84 4.31 20.59 19.87
C ASN A 84 2.88 20.04 19.86
N ASP A 85 1.86 20.91 19.87
CA ASP A 85 0.48 20.46 19.81
C ASP A 85 0.14 19.96 18.40
N LYS A 86 0.58 20.65 17.33
CA LYS A 86 0.38 20.19 15.94
C LYS A 86 1.33 19.06 15.61
N GLY A 87 2.63 19.28 15.82
CA GLY A 87 3.71 18.34 15.52
C GLY A 87 3.77 17.93 14.05
N TRP A 88 3.40 18.82 13.13
CA TRP A 88 3.37 18.50 11.70
C TRP A 88 4.74 18.71 11.04
N LEU A 89 5.44 19.76 11.47
CA LEU A 89 6.81 20.04 11.12
C LEU A 89 7.72 19.92 12.34
N ARG A 90 8.99 19.65 12.09
CA ARG A 90 10.05 19.77 13.08
C ARG A 90 10.93 20.95 12.70
N LYS A 91 11.07 21.91 13.61
CA LYS A 91 12.01 23.02 13.49
C LYS A 91 13.30 22.71 14.24
N PHE A 92 14.46 22.90 13.61
CA PHE A 92 15.78 22.65 14.20
C PHE A 92 16.86 23.55 13.59
N TYR A 93 18.07 23.52 14.14
CA TYR A 93 19.22 24.25 13.61
C TYR A 93 20.30 23.24 13.25
N LEU A 94 20.99 23.46 12.12
CA LEU A 94 22.17 22.69 11.76
C LEU A 94 23.39 23.19 12.53
N GLU A 95 24.37 22.32 12.73
CA GLU A 95 25.62 22.72 13.39
C GLU A 95 26.34 23.81 12.57
N GLY A 96 26.68 24.91 13.23
CA GLY A 96 27.40 26.03 12.60
C GLY A 96 26.52 27.00 11.80
N THR A 97 25.18 26.85 11.85
CA THR A 97 24.24 27.78 11.21
C THR A 97 23.30 28.41 12.23
N ASP A 98 23.07 29.72 12.14
CA ASP A 98 22.02 30.42 12.90
C ASP A 98 20.66 30.42 12.17
N GLU A 99 20.56 29.71 11.04
CA GLU A 99 19.36 29.60 10.25
C GLU A 99 18.51 28.39 10.67
N PRO A 100 17.20 28.55 10.93
CA PRO A 100 16.32 27.43 11.22
C PRO A 100 16.01 26.60 9.97
N TYR A 101 15.97 25.28 10.13
CA TYR A 101 15.52 24.31 9.14
C TYR A 101 14.25 23.60 9.59
N PHE A 102 13.49 23.11 8.60
CA PHE A 102 12.25 22.38 8.77
C PHE A 102 12.30 21.03 8.04
N ASP A 103 11.71 20.01 8.67
CA ASP A 103 11.47 18.66 8.11
C ASP A 103 10.05 18.23 8.48
N LEU A 104 9.45 17.34 7.69
CA LEU A 104 8.20 16.67 8.02
C LEU A 104 8.40 15.74 9.21
N THR A 105 7.38 15.64 10.07
CA THR A 105 7.36 14.52 11.03
C THR A 105 6.87 13.24 10.34
N PRO A 106 7.29 12.05 10.80
CA PRO A 106 6.82 10.78 10.23
C PRO A 106 5.29 10.63 10.25
N ALA A 107 4.63 11.24 11.24
CA ALA A 107 3.18 11.25 11.33
C ALA A 107 2.54 12.08 10.20
N THR A 108 3.15 13.21 9.84
CA THR A 108 2.71 14.03 8.70
C THR A 108 2.89 13.28 7.39
N GLU A 109 4.08 12.74 7.14
CA GLU A 109 4.35 11.95 5.94
C GLU A 109 3.35 10.81 5.79
N LYS A 110 3.09 10.04 6.85
CA LYS A 110 2.06 8.99 6.87
C LYS A 110 0.67 9.51 6.48
N SER A 111 0.28 10.71 6.93
CA SER A 111 -1.00 11.31 6.55
C SER A 111 -1.03 11.74 5.09
N LEU A 112 0.07 12.25 4.55
CA LEU A 112 0.19 12.63 3.15
C LEU A 112 0.18 11.40 2.23
N THR A 113 0.90 10.34 2.58
CA THR A 113 0.85 9.05 1.87
C THR A 113 -0.55 8.47 1.88
N TRP A 114 -1.28 8.58 3.00
CA TRP A 114 -2.68 8.17 3.05
C TRP A 114 -3.56 9.01 2.13
N LEU A 115 -3.40 10.34 2.13
CA LEU A 115 -4.14 11.23 1.22
C LEU A 115 -3.84 10.93 -0.26
N ASP A 116 -2.58 10.66 -0.60
CA ASP A 116 -2.17 10.25 -1.94
C ASP A 116 -2.85 8.92 -2.34
N SER A 117 -2.94 7.97 -1.40
CA SER A 117 -3.66 6.71 -1.61
C SER A 117 -5.17 6.83 -1.82
N LEU A 118 -5.78 7.99 -1.52
CA LEU A 118 -7.20 8.24 -1.82
C LEU A 118 -7.45 8.50 -3.31
N THR A 119 -6.40 8.77 -4.10
CA THR A 119 -6.52 8.90 -5.54
C THR A 119 -6.55 7.50 -6.18
N GLU A 120 -7.44 7.29 -7.16
CA GLU A 120 -7.58 5.98 -7.82
C GLU A 120 -6.25 5.54 -8.43
N ARG A 121 -5.77 4.35 -8.04
CA ARG A 121 -4.63 3.72 -8.70
C ARG A 121 -5.10 3.19 -10.04
N ALA A 122 -4.41 3.59 -11.12
CA ALA A 122 -4.73 3.12 -12.47
C ALA A 122 -4.60 1.59 -12.63
N PHE A 123 -3.83 0.93 -11.75
CA PHE A 123 -3.57 -0.51 -11.80
C PHE A 123 -3.30 -1.09 -10.41
N VAL A 124 -3.96 -2.19 -10.07
CA VAL A 124 -3.73 -2.99 -8.85
C VAL A 124 -3.09 -4.32 -9.27
N GLY A 125 -1.78 -4.44 -9.08
CA GLY A 125 -1.02 -5.65 -9.45
C GLY A 125 -1.16 -6.79 -8.44
N THR A 126 -2.36 -7.36 -8.32
CA THR A 126 -2.67 -8.45 -7.36
C THR A 126 -1.81 -9.69 -7.57
N GLU A 127 -1.54 -10.05 -8.83
CA GLU A 127 -0.69 -11.19 -9.19
C GLU A 127 0.77 -10.99 -8.75
N SER A 128 1.37 -9.85 -9.07
CA SER A 128 2.76 -9.54 -8.70
C SER A 128 2.95 -9.49 -7.19
N ARG A 129 1.95 -8.98 -6.45
CA ARG A 129 1.95 -8.98 -4.98
C ARG A 129 1.87 -10.40 -4.42
N LEU A 130 0.98 -11.25 -4.94
CA LEU A 130 0.88 -12.65 -4.51
C LEU A 130 2.17 -13.42 -4.80
N LEU A 131 2.75 -13.25 -5.98
CA LEU A 131 4.04 -13.87 -6.34
C LEU A 131 5.16 -13.42 -5.40
N THR A 132 5.19 -12.14 -5.01
CA THR A 132 6.16 -11.60 -4.05
C THR A 132 5.95 -12.21 -2.65
N ILE A 133 4.70 -12.36 -2.21
CA ILE A 133 4.34 -12.98 -0.93
C ILE A 133 4.81 -14.45 -0.91
N PHE A 134 4.58 -15.20 -1.99
CA PHE A 134 5.03 -16.59 -2.13
C PHE A 134 6.55 -16.68 -2.18
N GLU A 135 7.21 -15.79 -2.91
CA GLU A 135 8.67 -15.74 -2.99
C GLU A 135 9.29 -15.41 -1.62
N LEU A 136 8.72 -14.47 -0.86
CA LEU A 136 9.15 -14.17 0.50
C LEU A 136 8.95 -15.36 1.43
N LEU A 137 7.79 -16.02 1.40
CA LEU A 137 7.54 -17.24 2.18
C LEU A 137 8.51 -18.35 1.83
N ARG A 138 8.74 -18.54 0.53
CA ARG A 138 9.68 -19.52 0.02
C ARG A 138 11.08 -19.22 0.50
N GLN A 139 11.57 -17.99 0.39
CA GLN A 139 12.88 -17.58 0.94
C GLN A 139 12.99 -17.84 2.45
N MET A 140 11.87 -17.78 3.18
CA MET A 140 11.83 -18.10 4.61
C MET A 140 11.72 -19.61 4.91
N SER A 141 11.07 -20.39 4.05
CA SER A 141 10.85 -21.84 4.22
C SER A 141 11.95 -22.70 3.61
N GLU A 142 12.71 -22.13 2.69
CA GLU A 142 13.73 -22.77 1.88
C GLU A 142 14.85 -23.43 2.69
N GLY A 143 14.88 -23.21 4.00
CA GLY A 143 15.66 -23.96 4.97
C GLY A 143 15.25 -25.42 5.21
N ARG A 144 14.04 -25.91 4.84
CA ARG A 144 13.57 -27.28 5.24
C ARG A 144 12.50 -27.97 4.33
N GLU A 145 12.77 -28.29 3.05
CA GLU A 145 11.83 -29.06 2.18
C GLU A 145 12.26 -30.54 1.97
N THR A 146 11.28 -31.47 1.88
CA THR A 146 11.49 -32.94 1.95
C THR A 146 10.95 -33.79 0.78
N ASP A 147 10.34 -33.21 -0.27
CA ASP A 147 9.87 -33.97 -1.47
C ASP A 147 10.98 -34.11 -2.55
N PRO A 148 11.45 -35.31 -2.93
CA PRO A 148 12.61 -35.47 -3.80
C PRO A 148 12.50 -34.87 -5.21
N GLN A 149 11.38 -34.97 -5.91
CA GLN A 149 11.35 -34.68 -7.36
C GLN A 149 11.10 -33.19 -7.65
N VAL A 150 10.22 -32.57 -6.87
CA VAL A 150 10.03 -31.11 -6.86
C VAL A 150 11.28 -30.43 -6.32
N ARG A 151 11.90 -31.00 -5.28
CA ARG A 151 13.21 -30.57 -4.81
C ARG A 151 14.25 -30.68 -5.93
N ILE A 152 14.27 -31.71 -6.77
CA ILE A 152 15.27 -31.84 -7.85
C ILE A 152 15.15 -30.72 -8.90
N ASP A 153 13.95 -30.40 -9.39
CA ASP A 153 13.79 -29.37 -10.43
C ASP A 153 14.02 -27.95 -9.87
N GLU A 154 13.61 -27.72 -8.62
CA GLU A 154 13.97 -26.53 -7.89
C GLU A 154 15.47 -26.46 -7.61
N LEU A 155 16.10 -27.57 -7.21
CA LEU A 155 17.55 -27.71 -6.97
C LEU A 155 18.35 -27.49 -8.24
N GLN A 156 17.81 -27.75 -9.44
CA GLN A 156 18.51 -27.46 -10.69
C GLN A 156 18.52 -25.96 -11.00
N LYS A 157 17.39 -25.26 -10.83
CA LYS A 157 17.36 -23.79 -10.91
C LYS A 157 18.21 -23.15 -9.81
N ARG A 158 18.18 -23.73 -8.61
CA ARG A 158 18.99 -23.30 -7.48
C ARG A 158 20.45 -23.59 -7.68
N ARG A 159 20.84 -24.72 -8.25
CA ARG A 159 22.24 -25.02 -8.55
C ARG A 159 22.83 -23.88 -9.38
N ASN A 160 22.12 -23.41 -10.39
CA ASN A 160 22.62 -22.31 -11.21
C ASN A 160 22.71 -20.97 -10.44
N ASN A 161 21.77 -20.68 -9.52
CA ASN A 161 21.81 -19.47 -8.67
C ASN A 161 22.85 -19.57 -7.54
N ILE A 162 23.01 -20.77 -6.98
CA ILE A 162 23.94 -21.15 -5.92
C ILE A 162 25.34 -21.24 -6.50
N ASP A 163 25.55 -21.69 -7.73
CA ASP A 163 26.88 -21.64 -8.37
C ASP A 163 27.35 -20.17 -8.45
N ALA A 164 26.44 -19.25 -8.81
CA ALA A 164 26.70 -17.81 -8.80
C ALA A 164 26.81 -17.20 -7.39
N GLU A 165 26.28 -17.84 -6.36
CA GLU A 165 26.42 -17.44 -4.95
C GLU A 165 27.67 -18.05 -4.30
N ILE A 166 28.04 -19.28 -4.67
CA ILE A 166 29.27 -19.98 -4.33
C ILE A 166 30.45 -19.23 -4.92
N ASP A 167 30.35 -18.71 -6.15
CA ASP A 167 31.36 -17.83 -6.72
C ASP A 167 31.54 -16.53 -5.88
N ARG A 168 30.45 -16.02 -5.30
CA ARG A 168 30.47 -14.87 -4.37
C ARG A 168 31.03 -15.24 -2.99
N ILE A 169 30.71 -16.43 -2.48
CA ILE A 169 31.22 -16.97 -1.21
C ILE A 169 32.70 -17.35 -1.32
N PHE A 170 33.15 -17.88 -2.46
CA PHE A 170 34.57 -18.10 -2.76
C PHE A 170 35.35 -16.79 -2.83
N ALA A 171 34.68 -15.70 -3.23
CA ALA A 171 35.21 -14.34 -3.13
C ALA A 171 35.15 -13.78 -1.69
N GLY A 172 34.56 -14.51 -0.73
CA GLY A 172 34.59 -14.23 0.71
C GLY A 172 33.28 -13.70 1.31
N ASP A 173 32.16 -13.74 0.59
CA ASP A 173 30.90 -13.10 1.01
C ASP A 173 29.78 -14.14 1.29
N ILE A 174 29.44 -14.39 2.57
CA ILE A 174 28.38 -15.32 3.01
C ILE A 174 27.19 -14.52 3.58
N PRO A 175 26.08 -14.38 2.84
CA PRO A 175 24.90 -13.70 3.36
C PRO A 175 24.00 -14.69 4.13
N LEU A 176 24.06 -14.66 5.47
CA LEU A 176 23.07 -15.30 6.33
C LEU A 176 22.05 -14.24 6.76
N LEU A 177 20.76 -14.63 6.79
CA LEU A 177 19.75 -13.79 7.41
C LEU A 177 19.93 -13.77 8.91
N ASP A 178 20.22 -12.60 9.45
CA ASP A 178 20.20 -12.40 10.90
C ASP A 178 18.76 -12.26 11.44
N ASP A 179 18.60 -12.28 12.76
CA ASP A 179 17.29 -12.17 13.40
C ASP A 179 16.55 -10.86 13.06
N THR A 180 17.29 -9.78 12.77
CA THR A 180 16.71 -8.48 12.39
C THR A 180 16.16 -8.54 10.99
N GLU A 181 16.93 -9.09 10.04
CA GLU A 181 16.52 -9.28 8.66
C GLU A 181 15.34 -10.25 8.53
N LEU A 182 15.32 -11.31 9.35
CA LEU A 182 14.18 -12.24 9.41
C LEU A 182 12.92 -11.56 9.94
N LYS A 183 13.05 -10.75 11.00
CA LYS A 183 11.93 -9.96 11.56
C LYS A 183 11.42 -8.93 10.55
N ASP A 184 12.31 -8.25 9.83
CA ASP A 184 11.95 -7.27 8.79
C ASP A 184 11.19 -7.93 7.63
N ARG A 185 11.70 -9.04 7.09
CA ARG A 185 11.02 -9.80 6.03
C ARG A 185 9.65 -10.32 6.46
N PHE A 186 9.52 -10.77 7.71
CA PHE A 186 8.23 -11.20 8.25
C PHE A 186 7.25 -10.02 8.41
N GLN A 187 7.71 -8.83 8.81
CA GLN A 187 6.87 -7.62 8.82
C GLN A 187 6.43 -7.23 7.41
N GLN A 188 7.33 -7.30 6.43
CA GLN A 188 7.03 -7.03 5.03
C GLN A 188 5.98 -8.00 4.48
N PHE A 189 6.14 -9.31 4.74
CA PHE A 189 5.15 -10.33 4.41
C PHE A 189 3.77 -9.98 4.99
N LEU A 190 3.73 -9.63 6.27
CA LEU A 190 2.50 -9.28 6.98
C LEU A 190 1.80 -8.05 6.41
N GLN A 191 2.57 -7.06 5.98
CA GLN A 191 2.05 -5.86 5.34
C GLN A 191 1.45 -6.21 3.98
N LEU A 192 2.19 -6.92 3.13
CA LEU A 192 1.72 -7.37 1.82
C LEU A 192 0.48 -8.25 1.91
N ALA A 193 0.43 -9.16 2.90
CA ALA A 193 -0.71 -10.04 3.12
C ALA A 193 -2.01 -9.29 3.46
N LYS A 194 -1.90 -8.19 4.22
CA LYS A 194 -3.05 -7.32 4.55
C LYS A 194 -3.45 -6.46 3.36
N GLU A 195 -2.47 -5.95 2.62
CA GLU A 195 -2.73 -5.18 1.40
C GLU A 195 -3.48 -6.00 0.37
N LEU A 196 -3.12 -7.27 0.19
CA LEU A 196 -3.84 -8.16 -0.73
C LEU A 196 -5.34 -8.27 -0.38
N LEU A 197 -5.70 -8.33 0.90
CA LEU A 197 -7.11 -8.29 1.34
C LEU A 197 -7.81 -6.98 0.98
N MET A 198 -7.10 -5.87 0.99
CA MET A 198 -7.63 -4.57 0.56
C MET A 198 -7.78 -4.53 -0.96
N ASP A 199 -6.81 -5.08 -1.69
CA ASP A 199 -6.84 -5.18 -3.15
C ASP A 199 -8.08 -5.94 -3.64
N PHE A 200 -8.50 -7.01 -2.96
CA PHE A 200 -9.77 -7.70 -3.26
C PHE A 200 -11.00 -6.78 -3.19
N ARG A 201 -11.07 -5.94 -2.15
CA ARG A 201 -12.17 -4.99 -1.97
C ARG A 201 -12.14 -3.88 -3.01
N GLU A 202 -10.94 -3.44 -3.39
CA GLU A 202 -10.74 -2.43 -4.43
C GLU A 202 -11.14 -2.97 -5.81
N VAL A 203 -10.72 -4.19 -6.14
CA VAL A 203 -11.14 -4.90 -7.37
C VAL A 203 -12.66 -5.04 -7.41
N GLU A 204 -13.28 -5.46 -6.30
CA GLU A 204 -14.74 -5.56 -6.17
C GLU A 204 -15.43 -4.21 -6.44
N GLN A 205 -14.93 -3.14 -5.83
CA GLN A 205 -15.46 -1.80 -6.02
C GLN A 205 -15.29 -1.30 -7.46
N ASN A 206 -14.15 -1.58 -8.09
CA ASN A 206 -13.88 -1.24 -9.49
C ASN A 206 -14.87 -1.93 -10.44
N PHE A 207 -15.17 -3.21 -10.21
CA PHE A 207 -16.19 -3.94 -10.96
C PHE A 207 -17.59 -3.33 -10.77
N ARG A 208 -17.97 -2.95 -9.55
CA ARG A 208 -19.26 -2.29 -9.30
C ARG A 208 -19.37 -0.94 -10.01
N LEU A 209 -18.31 -0.14 -10.01
CA LEU A 209 -18.27 1.15 -10.72
C LEU A 209 -18.35 0.97 -12.24
N LEU A 210 -17.75 -0.09 -12.75
CA LEU A 210 -17.79 -0.42 -14.18
C LEU A 210 -19.20 -0.89 -14.59
N ASP A 211 -19.81 -1.83 -13.87
CA ASP A 211 -21.20 -2.26 -14.11
C ASP A 211 -22.18 -1.08 -14.05
N ARG A 212 -22.03 -0.21 -13.05
CA ARG A 212 -22.86 1.00 -12.96
C ARG A 212 -22.71 1.89 -14.19
N ARG A 213 -21.48 2.14 -14.65
CA ARG A 213 -21.21 2.93 -15.87
C ARG A 213 -21.81 2.29 -17.12
N VAL A 214 -21.77 0.96 -17.24
CA VAL A 214 -22.40 0.20 -18.32
C VAL A 214 -23.93 0.39 -18.27
N ARG A 215 -24.55 0.19 -17.10
CA ARG A 215 -26.01 0.38 -16.90
C ARG A 215 -26.48 1.81 -17.17
N GLU A 216 -25.73 2.82 -16.73
CA GLU A 216 -26.03 4.22 -17.00
C GLU A 216 -26.00 4.51 -18.50
N ARG A 217 -25.02 3.98 -19.25
CA ARG A 217 -24.95 4.08 -20.71
C ARG A 217 -26.16 3.43 -21.40
N ILE A 218 -26.56 2.25 -20.94
CA ILE A 218 -27.74 1.52 -21.45
C ILE A 218 -29.03 2.33 -21.22
N ALA A 219 -29.19 2.93 -20.04
CA ALA A 219 -30.40 3.69 -19.69
C ALA A 219 -30.54 5.02 -20.44
N LEU A 220 -29.43 5.64 -20.84
CA LEU A 220 -29.40 6.94 -21.50
C LEU A 220 -29.51 6.87 -23.03
N ARG A 221 -29.59 5.66 -23.63
CA ARG A 221 -29.54 5.49 -25.08
C ARG A 221 -30.89 5.15 -25.70
N GLU A 222 -31.23 5.83 -26.79
CA GLU A 222 -32.36 5.49 -27.67
C GLU A 222 -31.83 4.70 -28.89
N GLY A 223 -32.30 3.45 -29.08
CA GLY A 223 -31.84 2.58 -30.17
C GLY A 223 -32.57 1.22 -30.25
N THR A 224 -32.28 0.42 -31.29
CA THR A 224 -32.92 -0.89 -31.50
C THR A 224 -32.35 -1.96 -30.55
N LYS A 225 -33.22 -2.85 -30.04
CA LYS A 225 -32.85 -3.88 -29.06
C LYS A 225 -31.68 -4.79 -29.46
N GLY A 226 -31.45 -4.99 -30.76
CA GLY A 226 -30.35 -5.84 -31.27
C GLY A 226 -28.96 -5.22 -31.14
N ALA A 227 -28.80 -3.95 -31.51
CA ALA A 227 -27.53 -3.23 -31.38
C ALA A 227 -27.14 -3.00 -29.91
N LEU A 228 -28.16 -2.81 -29.05
CA LEU A 228 -27.96 -2.73 -27.60
C LEU A 228 -27.45 -4.06 -27.02
N LEU A 229 -27.96 -5.20 -27.48
CA LEU A 229 -27.54 -6.51 -26.98
C LEU A 229 -26.09 -6.81 -27.34
N GLU A 230 -25.70 -6.52 -28.59
CA GLU A 230 -24.33 -6.73 -29.09
C GLU A 230 -23.30 -5.82 -28.38
N GLU A 231 -23.65 -4.56 -28.11
CA GLU A 231 -22.80 -3.63 -27.36
C GLU A 231 -22.69 -4.01 -25.87
N ILE A 232 -23.77 -4.47 -25.25
CA ILE A 232 -23.74 -4.98 -23.86
C ILE A 232 -22.82 -6.19 -23.75
N MET A 233 -22.87 -7.12 -24.71
CA MET A 233 -21.97 -8.27 -24.71
C MET A 233 -20.50 -7.84 -24.92
N ASN A 234 -20.23 -6.91 -25.84
CA ASN A 234 -18.88 -6.38 -26.07
C ASN A 234 -18.33 -5.59 -24.88
N GLU A 235 -19.14 -4.80 -24.18
CA GLU A 235 -18.71 -4.09 -22.96
C GLU A 235 -18.50 -5.04 -21.78
N ARG A 236 -19.29 -6.12 -21.67
CA ARG A 236 -19.11 -7.20 -20.66
C ARG A 236 -17.82 -7.99 -20.89
N ASP A 237 -17.47 -8.25 -22.14
CA ASP A 237 -16.18 -8.85 -22.49
C ASP A 237 -15.03 -7.89 -22.16
N ALA A 238 -15.20 -6.58 -22.36
CA ALA A 238 -14.21 -5.57 -21.97
C ALA A 238 -13.96 -5.48 -20.45
N ILE A 239 -14.95 -5.81 -19.61
CA ILE A 239 -14.77 -5.94 -18.14
C ILE A 239 -13.83 -7.10 -17.82
N THR A 240 -14.09 -8.24 -18.47
CA THR A 240 -13.42 -9.52 -18.26
C THR A 240 -11.99 -9.50 -18.83
N ASP A 241 -11.79 -8.77 -19.91
CA ASP A 241 -10.51 -8.57 -20.60
C ASP A 241 -9.77 -7.30 -20.18
N SER A 242 -10.30 -6.55 -19.20
CA SER A 242 -9.56 -5.45 -18.57
C SER A 242 -8.28 -5.97 -17.90
N ASP A 243 -7.29 -5.09 -17.73
CA ASP A 243 -6.05 -5.45 -17.03
C ASP A 243 -6.34 -5.94 -15.60
N GLN A 244 -7.36 -5.38 -14.94
CA GLN A 244 -7.83 -5.80 -13.62
C GLN A 244 -8.48 -7.18 -13.65
N GLY A 245 -9.34 -7.47 -14.64
CA GLY A 245 -10.00 -8.76 -14.81
C GLY A 245 -9.04 -9.90 -15.18
N ARG A 246 -8.04 -9.61 -16.03
CA ARG A 246 -6.97 -10.56 -16.38
C ARG A 246 -6.05 -10.83 -15.20
N SER A 247 -5.58 -9.78 -14.50
CA SER A 247 -4.75 -9.91 -13.30
C SER A 247 -5.48 -10.68 -12.20
N PHE A 248 -6.77 -10.39 -11.96
CA PHE A 248 -7.57 -11.10 -10.97
C PHE A 248 -7.78 -12.58 -11.33
N ARG A 249 -8.02 -12.91 -12.60
CA ARG A 249 -8.20 -14.30 -13.04
C ARG A 249 -6.92 -15.11 -12.89
N ALA A 250 -5.79 -14.60 -13.38
CA ALA A 250 -4.50 -15.24 -13.23
C ALA A 250 -4.16 -15.49 -11.74
N PHE A 251 -4.45 -14.50 -10.91
CA PHE A 251 -4.34 -14.58 -9.46
C PHE A 251 -5.27 -15.66 -8.85
N TRP A 252 -6.54 -15.71 -9.28
CA TRP A 252 -7.52 -16.67 -8.77
C TRP A 252 -7.18 -18.11 -9.15
N ASP A 253 -6.78 -18.32 -10.40
CA ASP A 253 -6.32 -19.62 -10.90
C ASP A 253 -5.08 -20.09 -10.11
N PHE A 254 -4.20 -19.15 -9.75
CA PHE A 254 -3.06 -19.42 -8.90
C PHE A 254 -3.47 -19.81 -7.46
N LEU A 255 -4.40 -19.06 -6.84
CA LEU A 255 -4.91 -19.36 -5.50
C LEU A 255 -5.65 -20.70 -5.43
N MET A 256 -6.33 -21.11 -6.50
CA MET A 256 -7.10 -22.36 -6.56
C MET A 256 -6.24 -23.61 -6.81
N SER A 257 -4.94 -23.44 -7.03
CA SER A 257 -4.03 -24.56 -7.24
C SER A 257 -3.76 -25.31 -5.93
N GLN A 258 -4.31 -26.53 -5.82
CA GLN A 258 -4.19 -27.36 -4.61
C GLN A 258 -2.74 -27.57 -4.15
N SER A 259 -1.81 -27.83 -5.07
CA SER A 259 -0.39 -27.99 -4.73
C SER A 259 0.23 -26.74 -4.12
N ARG A 260 -0.15 -25.55 -4.62
CA ARG A 260 0.34 -24.26 -4.10
C ARG A 260 -0.25 -23.94 -2.75
N GLN A 261 -1.51 -24.29 -2.49
CA GLN A 261 -2.15 -24.11 -1.18
C GLN A 261 -1.46 -24.99 -0.12
N GLU A 262 -1.19 -26.25 -0.45
CA GLU A 262 -0.50 -27.19 0.44
C GLU A 262 0.95 -26.77 0.71
N GLU A 263 1.67 -26.30 -0.30
CA GLU A 263 3.00 -25.71 -0.14
C GLU A 263 2.95 -24.47 0.76
N PHE A 264 2.10 -23.51 0.46
CA PHE A 264 1.95 -22.26 1.22
C PHE A 264 1.62 -22.51 2.70
N GLY A 265 0.69 -23.43 2.97
CA GLY A 265 0.33 -23.83 4.34
C GLY A 265 1.54 -24.37 5.11
N ARG A 266 2.32 -25.27 4.49
CA ARG A 266 3.55 -25.81 5.09
C ARG A 266 4.59 -24.71 5.35
N GLN A 267 4.79 -23.79 4.42
CA GLN A 267 5.74 -22.68 4.57
C GLN A 267 5.34 -21.73 5.71
N ILE A 268 4.06 -21.39 5.83
CA ILE A 268 3.55 -20.58 6.96
C ILE A 268 3.80 -21.29 8.29
N GLU A 269 3.49 -22.59 8.40
CA GLU A 269 3.72 -23.34 9.63
C GLU A 269 5.21 -23.34 10.03
N GLN A 270 6.10 -23.51 9.06
CA GLN A 270 7.55 -23.46 9.29
C GLN A 270 8.01 -22.08 9.77
N VAL A 271 7.53 -21.01 9.14
CA VAL A 271 7.89 -19.63 9.52
C VAL A 271 7.36 -19.27 10.91
N LEU A 272 6.13 -19.66 11.22
CA LEU A 272 5.53 -19.42 12.55
C LEU A 272 6.21 -20.23 13.66
N ALA A 273 6.93 -21.30 13.31
CA ALA A 273 7.73 -22.08 14.25
C ALA A 273 9.10 -21.46 14.57
N LEU A 274 9.52 -20.40 13.87
CA LEU A 274 10.81 -19.73 14.11
C LEU A 274 10.77 -18.90 15.40
N GLU A 275 11.77 -19.06 16.26
CA GLU A 275 11.88 -18.36 17.55
C GLU A 275 11.81 -16.82 17.41
N PRO A 276 12.56 -16.17 16.48
CA PRO A 276 12.45 -14.72 16.26
C PRO A 276 11.05 -14.25 15.86
N VAL A 277 10.26 -15.12 15.20
CA VAL A 277 8.89 -14.83 14.74
C VAL A 277 7.87 -15.03 15.88
N GLN A 278 8.08 -16.05 16.73
CA GLN A 278 7.24 -16.30 17.91
C GLN A 278 7.32 -15.13 18.92
N GLU A 279 8.51 -14.55 19.10
CA GLU A 279 8.71 -13.36 19.92
C GLU A 279 7.85 -12.16 19.49
N MET A 280 7.50 -12.06 18.21
CA MET A 280 6.70 -10.95 17.68
C MET A 280 5.22 -11.03 18.04
N GLN A 281 4.74 -12.16 18.58
CA GLN A 281 3.35 -12.39 19.02
C GLN A 281 2.26 -12.12 17.94
N GLN A 282 2.59 -12.19 16.64
CA GLN A 282 1.65 -11.93 15.54
C GLN A 282 1.04 -13.20 14.91
N GLY A 283 1.42 -14.40 15.38
CA GLY A 283 1.16 -15.67 14.68
C GLY A 283 -0.31 -16.12 14.59
N ARG A 284 -1.19 -15.73 15.52
CA ARG A 284 -2.59 -16.24 15.55
C ARG A 284 -3.44 -15.79 14.36
N ARG A 285 -3.19 -14.60 13.80
CA ARG A 285 -3.92 -14.11 12.61
C ARG A 285 -3.39 -14.72 11.31
N LEU A 286 -2.09 -15.03 11.26
CA LEU A 286 -1.43 -15.60 10.08
C LEU A 286 -1.92 -16.99 9.69
N HIS A 287 -2.22 -17.86 10.67
CA HIS A 287 -2.75 -19.19 10.41
C HIS A 287 -4.02 -19.19 9.55
N ARG A 288 -4.76 -18.07 9.54
CA ARG A 288 -6.02 -17.95 8.79
C ARG A 288 -5.91 -17.10 7.53
N VAL A 289 -4.76 -16.47 7.26
CA VAL A 289 -4.59 -15.54 6.13
C VAL A 289 -4.92 -16.21 4.79
N HIS A 290 -4.52 -17.47 4.59
CA HIS A 290 -4.88 -18.22 3.39
C HIS A 290 -6.40 -18.42 3.24
N TYR A 291 -7.09 -18.76 4.32
CA TYR A 291 -8.55 -18.91 4.32
C TYR A 291 -9.25 -17.58 4.06
N ASP A 292 -8.75 -16.50 4.66
CA ASP A 292 -9.28 -15.15 4.48
C ASP A 292 -9.14 -14.69 3.01
N TRP A 293 -8.03 -15.03 2.34
CA TRP A 293 -7.86 -14.76 0.91
C TRP A 293 -8.79 -15.60 0.03
N LEU A 294 -8.96 -16.88 0.35
CA LEU A 294 -9.85 -17.77 -0.40
C LEU A 294 -11.30 -17.30 -0.29
N GLU A 295 -11.75 -16.94 0.91
CA GLU A 295 -13.09 -16.38 1.15
C GLU A 295 -13.28 -15.04 0.43
N ALA A 296 -12.31 -14.12 0.53
CA ALA A 296 -12.36 -12.82 -0.13
C ALA A 296 -12.40 -12.97 -1.66
N GLY A 297 -11.56 -13.84 -2.23
CA GLY A 297 -11.56 -14.07 -3.67
C GLY A 297 -12.80 -14.81 -4.14
N GLU A 298 -13.37 -15.74 -3.37
CA GLU A 298 -14.65 -16.38 -3.72
C GLU A 298 -15.78 -15.35 -3.79
N HIS A 299 -15.78 -14.38 -2.88
CA HIS A 299 -16.75 -13.29 -2.86
C HIS A 299 -16.60 -12.41 -4.11
N THR A 300 -15.37 -12.00 -4.43
CA THR A 300 -15.07 -11.21 -5.64
C THR A 300 -15.45 -11.99 -6.90
N GLN A 301 -15.12 -13.28 -7.00
CA GLN A 301 -15.47 -14.17 -8.11
C GLN A 301 -16.98 -14.27 -8.33
N LYS A 302 -17.74 -14.51 -7.26
CA LYS A 302 -19.22 -14.58 -7.31
C LYS A 302 -19.82 -13.25 -7.72
N MET A 303 -19.22 -12.13 -7.31
CA MET A 303 -19.66 -10.81 -7.73
C MET A 303 -19.40 -10.58 -9.22
N VAL A 304 -18.18 -10.86 -9.69
CA VAL A 304 -17.85 -10.76 -11.12
C VAL A 304 -18.79 -11.63 -11.95
N ALA A 305 -19.02 -12.88 -11.56
CA ALA A 305 -19.95 -13.78 -12.25
C ALA A 305 -21.38 -13.21 -12.33
N LYS A 306 -21.92 -12.68 -11.23
CA LYS A 306 -23.25 -12.04 -11.22
C LYS A 306 -23.34 -10.77 -12.06
N LEU A 307 -22.23 -10.07 -12.27
CA LEU A 307 -22.18 -8.87 -13.10
C LEU A 307 -21.99 -9.23 -14.58
N SER A 308 -21.40 -10.40 -14.87
CA SER A 308 -21.23 -10.95 -16.21
C SER A 308 -22.47 -11.71 -16.74
N GLU A 309 -23.34 -12.25 -15.86
CA GLU A 309 -24.66 -12.83 -16.18
C GLU A 309 -25.71 -11.77 -16.59
#